data_AF-A0A6G3ZHB7-F1
#
_entry.id   AF-A0A6G3ZHB7-F1
#
_cell.length_a   1.000
_cell.length_b   1.000
_cell.length_c   1.000
_cell.angle_alpha   90.00
_cell.angle_beta   90.00
_cell.angle_gamma   90.00
#
_symmetry.space_group_name_H-M   'P 1'
#
loop_
_entity.id
_entity.type
_entity.pdbx_description
1 polymer ?
#
loop_
_entity_poly.entity_id
_entity_poly.type
_entity_poly.pdbx_seq_one_letter_code
_entity_poly.pdbx_strand_id
1 'polypeptide(L)'
;MSEEYALERTAAREDVATLLRGIADGVAAGSIRLGDEDAISVAVPDAVELEVEFETDDGRSLEVELEWDEETAVEAFTDETPAARRRR
;
A
#
# COMPACT_ATOMS: atom_id res chain seq x y z
N MET A 1 19.53 -2.30 -3.39
CA MET A 1 18.92 -3.27 -2.48
C MET A 1 17.44 -3.04 -2.65
N SER A 2 16.68 -3.98 -3.23
CA SER A 2 15.23 -3.87 -3.31
C SER A 2 14.67 -4.14 -1.92
N GLU A 3 13.87 -3.21 -1.40
CA GLU A 3 13.16 -3.39 -0.14
C GLU A 3 11.86 -4.13 -0.46
N GLU A 4 11.75 -5.38 0.00
CA GLU A 4 10.55 -6.21 -0.15
C GLU A 4 9.81 -6.27 1.19
N TYR A 5 8.53 -5.92 1.18
CA TYR A 5 7.63 -6.13 2.31
C TYR A 5 6.71 -7.32 2.00
N ALA A 6 6.72 -8.35 2.86
CA ALA A 6 5.85 -9.52 2.72
C ALA A 6 5.08 -9.78 4.02
N LEU A 7 3.76 -9.97 3.91
CA LEU A 7 2.87 -10.33 5.02
C LEU A 7 2.13 -11.62 4.70
N GLU A 8 2.54 -12.74 5.31
CA GLU A 8 1.84 -14.03 5.21
C GLU A 8 1.15 -14.36 6.54
N ARG A 9 -0.19 -14.47 6.55
CA ARG A 9 -0.97 -14.82 7.75
C ARG A 9 -2.19 -15.65 7.41
N THR A 10 -2.53 -16.57 8.32
CA THR A 10 -3.81 -17.28 8.33
C THR A 10 -4.72 -16.62 9.37
N ALA A 11 -5.85 -16.06 8.94
CA ALA A 11 -6.78 -15.33 9.80
C ALA A 11 -8.25 -15.67 9.48
N ALA A 12 -9.19 -15.20 10.30
CA ALA A 12 -10.60 -15.33 10.00
C ALA A 12 -10.99 -14.47 8.79
N ARG A 13 -12.07 -14.83 8.10
CA ARG A 13 -12.53 -14.11 6.90
C ARG A 13 -12.79 -12.63 7.17
N GLU A 14 -13.30 -12.30 8.35
CA GLU A 14 -13.61 -10.92 8.76
C GLU A 14 -12.35 -10.08 8.96
N ASP A 15 -11.29 -10.68 9.51
CA ASP A 15 -9.99 -10.04 9.68
C ASP A 15 -9.32 -9.78 8.33
N VAL A 16 -9.31 -10.79 7.44
CA VAL A 16 -8.78 -10.65 6.06
C VAL A 16 -9.54 -9.54 5.31
N ALA A 17 -10.87 -9.54 5.40
CA ALA A 17 -11.68 -8.50 4.76
C ALA A 17 -11.41 -7.11 5.33
N THR A 18 -11.05 -7.00 6.61
CA THR A 18 -10.68 -5.72 7.24
C THR A 18 -9.35 -5.22 6.69
N LEU A 19 -8.38 -6.11 6.53
CA LEU A 19 -7.10 -5.77 5.91
C LEU A 19 -7.27 -5.31 4.45
N LEU A 20 -8.03 -6.05 3.65
CA LEU A 20 -8.32 -5.68 2.25
C LEU A 20 -9.03 -4.32 2.14
N ARG A 21 -9.94 -4.02 3.06
CA ARG A 21 -10.57 -2.69 3.13
C ARG A 21 -9.56 -1.59 3.44
N GLY A 22 -8.64 -1.82 4.38
CA GLY A 22 -7.57 -0.87 4.69
C GLY A 22 -6.68 -0.56 3.47
N ILE A 23 -6.36 -1.60 2.68
CA ILE A 23 -5.63 -1.42 1.41
C ILE A 23 -6.47 -0.60 0.41
N ALA A 24 -7.74 -0.96 0.22
CA ALA A 24 -8.64 -0.25 -0.70
C ALA A 24 -8.84 1.23 -0.31
N ASP A 25 -9.00 1.51 0.98
CA ASP A 25 -9.11 2.88 1.52
C ASP A 25 -7.80 3.65 1.27
N GLY A 26 -6.64 2.99 1.41
CA GLY A 26 -5.33 3.57 1.11
C GLY A 26 -5.15 3.92 -0.35
N VAL A 27 -5.53 3.03 -1.27
CA VAL A 27 -5.53 3.29 -2.72
C VAL A 27 -6.39 4.52 -3.03
N ALA A 28 -7.61 4.58 -2.49
CA ALA A 28 -8.52 5.72 -2.70
C ALA A 28 -7.97 7.04 -2.11
N ALA A 29 -7.14 6.97 -1.09
CA ALA A 29 -6.47 8.11 -0.47
C ALA A 29 -5.15 8.51 -1.17
N GLY A 30 -4.68 7.73 -2.15
CA GLY A 30 -3.39 7.94 -2.83
C GLY A 30 -2.17 7.46 -2.03
N SER A 31 -2.36 6.75 -0.91
CA SER A 31 -1.26 6.14 -0.17
C SER A 31 -1.71 4.96 0.68
N ILE A 32 -0.98 3.85 0.58
CA ILE A 32 -1.19 2.63 1.36
C ILE A 32 -0.19 2.57 2.51
N ARG A 33 -0.67 2.22 3.70
CA ARG A 33 0.19 1.91 4.85
C ARG A 33 0.36 0.40 4.98
N LEU A 34 1.60 -0.08 4.96
CA LEU A 34 1.94 -1.49 5.12
C LEU A 34 2.70 -1.71 6.43
N GLY A 35 2.29 -2.71 7.22
CA GLY A 35 2.86 -3.00 8.55
C GLY A 35 2.18 -2.23 9.69
N ASP A 36 2.51 -2.65 10.93
CA ASP A 36 1.95 -2.09 12.16
C ASP A 36 2.94 -1.12 12.84
N GLU A 37 3.93 -1.66 13.57
CA GLU A 37 4.89 -0.88 14.36
C GLU A 37 5.97 -0.20 13.50
N ASP A 38 6.50 -0.91 12.51
CA ASP A 38 7.46 -0.40 11.51
C ASP A 38 6.77 -0.17 10.16
N ALA A 39 5.67 0.60 10.19
CA ALA A 39 4.85 0.77 9.01
C ALA A 39 5.52 1.64 7.94
N ILE A 40 5.53 1.16 6.69
CA ILE A 40 5.93 1.93 5.51
C ILE A 40 4.69 2.52 4.83
N SER A 41 4.84 3.72 4.27
CA SER A 41 3.79 4.35 3.46
C SER A 41 4.22 4.34 2.01
N VAL A 42 3.39 3.76 1.15
CA VAL A 42 3.63 3.64 -0.29
C VAL A 42 2.70 4.62 -0.98
N ALA A 43 3.25 5.51 -1.82
CA ALA A 43 2.46 6.43 -2.63
C ALA A 43 1.80 5.67 -3.79
N VAL A 44 0.53 5.99 -4.05
CA VAL A 44 -0.26 5.40 -5.13
C VAL A 44 -0.67 6.52 -6.09
N PRO A 45 -0.34 6.42 -7.39
CA PRO A 45 -0.73 7.43 -8.37
C PRO A 45 -2.24 7.41 -8.66
N ASP A 46 -2.73 8.46 -9.34
CA ASP A 46 -4.15 8.59 -9.74
C ASP A 46 -4.62 7.47 -10.69
N ALA A 47 -3.69 6.80 -11.38
CA ALA A 47 -3.96 5.70 -12.30
C ALA A 47 -3.03 4.53 -12.00
N VAL A 48 -3.63 3.36 -11.80
CA VAL A 48 -2.95 2.09 -11.50
C VAL A 48 -3.55 0.96 -12.33
N GLU A 49 -2.77 -0.08 -12.57
CA GLU A 49 -3.26 -1.33 -13.14
C GLU A 49 -3.74 -2.26 -12.01
N LEU A 50 -4.82 -3.01 -12.26
CA LEU A 50 -5.39 -3.99 -11.31
C LEU A 50 -5.63 -5.31 -12.03
N GLU A 51 -5.04 -6.37 -11.50
CA GLU A 51 -5.25 -7.75 -11.94
C GLU A 51 -5.91 -8.58 -10.83
N VAL A 52 -6.87 -9.44 -11.20
CA VAL A 52 -7.60 -10.31 -10.25
C VAL A 52 -7.61 -11.74 -10.77
N GLU A 53 -6.67 -12.52 -10.22
CA GLU A 53 -6.36 -13.93 -10.43
C GLU A 53 -7.29 -14.93 -9.71
N PHE A 54 -7.93 -15.92 -10.35
CA PHE A 54 -8.50 -17.07 -9.62
C PHE A 54 -8.11 -18.40 -10.26
N GLU A 55 -7.35 -19.22 -9.54
CA GLU A 55 -6.85 -20.51 -10.00
C GLU A 55 -7.40 -21.68 -9.17
N THR A 56 -7.65 -22.81 -9.84
CA THR A 56 -8.18 -24.03 -9.21
C THR A 56 -7.28 -25.27 -9.33
N ASP A 57 -6.15 -25.15 -10.02
CA ASP A 57 -5.39 -26.32 -10.47
C ASP A 57 -4.56 -26.95 -9.31
N ASP A 58 -4.02 -26.13 -8.42
CA ASP A 58 -3.27 -26.56 -7.22
C ASP A 58 -3.96 -26.20 -5.88
N GLY A 59 -5.25 -25.82 -5.93
CA GLY A 59 -5.98 -25.39 -4.74
C GLY A 59 -7.14 -24.45 -5.08
N ARG A 60 -7.47 -23.54 -4.18
CA ARG A 60 -8.28 -22.35 -4.52
C ARG A 60 -7.48 -21.14 -4.07
N SER A 61 -6.91 -20.41 -5.01
CA SER A 61 -6.18 -19.16 -4.78
C SER A 61 -6.94 -18.01 -5.44
N LEU A 62 -7.00 -16.88 -4.73
CA LEU A 62 -7.46 -15.61 -5.28
C LEU A 62 -6.31 -14.63 -5.09
N GLU A 63 -5.80 -14.10 -6.19
CA GLU A 63 -4.72 -13.12 -6.21
C GLU A 63 -5.29 -11.77 -6.64
N VAL A 64 -4.86 -10.71 -5.95
CA VAL A 64 -5.25 -9.34 -6.24
C VAL A 64 -3.97 -8.53 -6.30
N GLU A 65 -3.59 -8.12 -7.50
CA GLU A 65 -2.33 -7.44 -7.76
C GLU A 65 -2.59 -6.02 -8.27
N LEU A 66 -1.81 -5.07 -7.75
CA LEU A 66 -1.82 -3.69 -8.24
C LEU A 66 -0.40 -3.31 -8.64
N GLU A 67 -0.25 -2.78 -9.84
CA GLU A 67 1.03 -2.36 -10.40
C GLU A 67 0.95 -0.91 -10.88
N TRP A 68 2.04 -0.16 -10.68
CA TRP A 68 2.21 1.19 -11.18
C TRP A 68 3.69 1.59 -11.30
N ASP A 69 3.99 2.45 -12.26
CA ASP A 69 5.34 2.99 -12.48
C ASP A 69 5.71 4.06 -11.45
N GLU A 70 6.95 4.02 -10.94
CA GLU A 70 7.49 5.00 -9.99
C GLU A 70 7.49 6.44 -10.53
N GLU A 71 7.58 6.65 -11.86
CA GLU A 71 7.57 7.99 -12.45
C GLU A 71 6.24 8.74 -12.22
N THR A 72 5.16 8.00 -11.94
CA THR A 72 3.82 8.55 -11.65
C THR A 72 3.59 8.77 -10.15
N ALA A 73 4.40 8.12 -9.30
CA ALA A 73 4.37 8.31 -7.84
C ALA A 73 5.11 9.60 -7.48
N VAL A 74 4.41 10.73 -7.57
CA VAL A 74 4.91 12.01 -7.05
C VAL A 74 5.33 11.84 -5.60
N GLU A 75 6.65 11.90 -5.36
CA GLU A 75 7.27 11.74 -4.05
C GLU A 75 6.73 12.77 -3.04
N ALA A 76 5.70 12.39 -2.29
CA ALA A 76 5.21 13.17 -1.15
C ALA A 76 6.00 12.78 0.11
N PHE A 77 7.31 13.05 0.13
CA PHE A 77 8.04 13.14 1.39
C PHE A 77 7.63 14.46 2.07
N THR A 78 6.67 14.41 3.00
CA THR A 78 6.43 15.54 3.89
C THR A 78 7.52 15.59 4.96
N ASP A 79 8.66 16.20 4.64
CA ASP A 79 9.50 16.86 5.63
C ASP A 79 9.27 18.38 5.51
N GLU A 80 8.22 18.88 6.15
CA GLU A 80 8.14 20.30 6.49
C GLU A 80 7.61 20.44 7.92
N THR A 81 8.55 20.53 8.87
CA THR A 81 8.29 21.27 10.10
C THR A 81 8.66 22.74 9.85
N PRO A 82 7.71 23.68 9.74
CA PRO A 82 8.04 25.09 9.59
C PRO A 82 8.35 25.67 10.98
N ALA A 83 9.62 25.69 11.38
CA ALA A 83 10.06 26.40 12.59
C ALA A 83 10.73 27.74 12.23
N ALA A 84 9.86 28.74 12.07
CA ALA A 84 10.01 30.13 12.47
C ALA A 84 11.32 30.88 12.13
N ARG A 85 11.17 31.83 11.20
CA ARG A 85 11.88 33.13 11.19
C ARG A 85 12.05 33.70 12.60
N ARG A 86 13.29 33.89 13.04
CA ARG A 86 13.66 35.01 13.92
C ARG A 86 14.93 35.67 13.39
N ARG A 87 14.73 36.75 12.63
CA ARG A 87 15.71 37.82 12.47
C ARG A 87 15.56 38.79 13.64
N ARG A 88 16.55 38.87 14.52
CA ARG A 88 17.19 40.10 15.02
C ARG A 88 18.18 39.77 16.12
#